data_AF-A0A0D6EN74-F1
#
_entry.id   AF-A0A0D6EN74-F1
#
_cell.length_a   1.000
_cell.length_b   1.000
_cell.length_c   1.000
_cell.angle_alpha   90.00
_cell.angle_beta   90.00
_cell.angle_gamma   90.00
#
_symmetry.space_group_name_H-M   'P 1'
#
loop_
_entity.id
_entity.type
_entity.pdbx_description
1 polymer ?
#
loop_
_entity_poly.entity_id
_entity_poly.type
_entity_poly.pdbx_seq_one_letter_code
_entity_poly.pdbx_strand_id
1 'polypeptide(L)'
;MANYGYLPRNGIITAEQAISASKDVFNMDYDLGAFLSFEAVAFGGNLATSVFSSAFHVRPPVHVCSRSLTVQGAVGGEDARTYSSTGIGSKEVGRQYGLDAHGRVEGDASATRQDYNLNDGDNHSGIPSWFARLVDAAKVNGGEFNHAATNALYGQNARLSLANNPTSVWQAHTIVVTLAEYGLITEFVGNGGVANYDSVAPFMGFETSNNGTVCAVFEHFPKNWFRRSTPYGLVDGVVGNLVPTFLSGPLLPNPLQDYFTTASIGGLGCALYQHFKNGLTVEMTGQSQAYTAQMNVYLQQKLLPALPVRRSPPRTSRSTLTVLTQPCSTRTS
;
A
#
# COMPACT_ATOMS: atom_id res chain seq x y z
N MET A 1 13.71 1.68 -2.16
CA MET A 1 14.58 0.87 -1.26
C MET A 1 15.46 -0.14 -2.01
N ALA A 2 14.91 -0.99 -2.88
CA ALA A 2 15.68 -1.99 -3.65
C ALA A 2 16.85 -1.37 -4.46
N ASN A 3 16.63 -0.22 -5.10
CA ASN A 3 17.67 0.52 -5.86
C ASN A 3 18.93 0.86 -5.05
N TYR A 4 18.85 0.84 -3.72
CA TYR A 4 19.93 1.20 -2.80
C TYR A 4 20.43 0.02 -1.96
N GLY A 5 19.89 -1.19 -2.15
CA GLY A 5 20.35 -2.38 -1.44
C GLY A 5 19.83 -2.53 -0.01
N TYR A 6 18.91 -1.67 0.44
CA TYR A 6 18.15 -1.90 1.69
C TYR A 6 17.20 -3.11 1.57
N LEU A 7 16.80 -3.42 0.34
CA LEU A 7 16.09 -4.64 -0.03
C LEU A 7 16.87 -5.36 -1.14
N PRO A 8 16.67 -6.67 -1.33
CA PRO A 8 17.17 -7.40 -2.50
C PRO A 8 16.90 -6.63 -3.80
N ARG A 9 17.96 -6.37 -4.57
CA ARG A 9 17.90 -5.58 -5.81
C ARG A 9 17.05 -6.23 -6.91
N ASN A 10 16.83 -7.54 -6.81
CA ASN A 10 15.94 -8.29 -7.70
C ASN A 10 14.46 -8.17 -7.31
N GLY A 11 14.11 -7.42 -6.25
CA GLY A 11 12.73 -7.18 -5.83
C GLY A 11 11.94 -8.40 -5.35
N ILE A 12 12.60 -9.52 -5.09
CA ILE A 12 11.97 -10.68 -4.44
C ILE A 12 12.33 -10.63 -2.96
N ILE A 13 11.34 -10.31 -2.13
CA ILE A 13 11.55 -9.86 -0.77
C ILE A 13 10.71 -10.65 0.22
N THR A 14 11.25 -10.86 1.42
CA THR A 14 10.49 -11.40 2.55
C THR A 14 9.77 -10.29 3.31
N ALA A 15 8.68 -10.62 3.99
CA ALA A 15 7.99 -9.70 4.91
C ALA A 15 8.95 -9.11 5.95
N GLU A 16 9.85 -9.92 6.53
CA GLU A 16 10.82 -9.46 7.52
C GLU A 16 11.80 -8.42 6.94
N GLN A 17 12.30 -8.64 5.72
CA GLN A 17 13.15 -7.67 5.03
C GLN A 17 12.38 -6.37 4.76
N ALA A 18 11.11 -6.45 4.34
CA ALA A 18 10.28 -5.27 4.10
C ALA A 18 10.05 -4.47 5.39
N ILE A 19 9.74 -5.14 6.51
CA ILE A 19 9.54 -4.52 7.82
C ILE A 19 10.82 -3.84 8.30
N SER A 20 11.96 -4.55 8.28
CA SER A 20 13.24 -4.00 8.74
C SER A 20 13.67 -2.82 7.89
N ALA A 21 13.62 -2.95 6.56
CA ALA A 21 14.02 -1.87 5.66
C ALA A 21 13.12 -0.64 5.82
N SER A 22 11.81 -0.82 5.97
CA SER A 22 10.87 0.30 6.16
C SER A 22 11.12 1.02 7.49
N LYS A 23 11.43 0.27 8.55
CA LYS A 23 11.83 0.85 9.83
C LYS A 23 13.13 1.64 9.71
N ASP A 24 14.15 1.05 9.12
CA ASP A 24 15.48 1.67 9.04
C ASP A 24 15.47 2.91 8.13
N VAL A 25 14.85 2.80 6.96
CA VAL A 25 14.83 3.85 5.94
C VAL A 25 13.84 4.96 6.29
N PHE A 26 12.63 4.61 6.71
CA PHE A 26 11.51 5.57 6.81
C PHE A 26 11.07 5.85 8.24
N ASN A 27 11.62 5.14 9.24
CA ASN A 27 11.11 5.18 10.62
C ASN A 27 9.63 4.77 10.70
N MET A 28 9.23 3.85 9.82
CA MET A 28 7.95 3.18 9.89
C MET A 28 7.94 2.26 11.12
N ASP A 29 6.96 2.41 11.98
CA ASP A 29 6.87 1.59 13.18
C ASP A 29 6.52 0.14 12.80
N TYR A 30 6.85 -0.79 13.70
CA TYR A 30 6.70 -2.22 13.43
C TYR A 30 5.25 -2.60 13.10
N ASP A 31 4.25 -1.92 13.70
CA ASP A 31 2.85 -2.24 13.43
C ASP A 31 2.40 -1.93 12.01
N LEU A 32 2.73 -0.76 11.49
CA LEU A 32 2.43 -0.40 10.12
C LEU A 32 3.22 -1.28 9.14
N GLY A 33 4.53 -1.47 9.37
CA GLY A 33 5.35 -2.32 8.52
C GLY A 33 4.87 -3.76 8.46
N ALA A 34 4.47 -4.32 9.61
CA ALA A 34 3.94 -5.68 9.70
C ALA A 34 2.58 -5.83 9.01
N PHE A 35 1.70 -4.83 9.14
CA PHE A 35 0.40 -4.82 8.46
C PHE A 35 0.54 -4.78 6.93
N LEU A 36 1.31 -3.84 6.39
CA LEU A 36 1.52 -3.72 4.94
C LEU A 36 2.23 -4.95 4.36
N SER A 37 3.21 -5.50 5.08
CA SER A 37 3.91 -6.72 4.65
C SER A 37 3.01 -7.95 4.70
N PHE A 38 2.06 -8.01 5.65
CA PHE A 38 1.05 -9.05 5.66
C PHE A 38 0.14 -8.98 4.45
N GLU A 39 -0.37 -7.80 4.09
CA GLU A 39 -1.19 -7.62 2.90
C GLU A 39 -0.46 -8.04 1.62
N ALA A 40 0.79 -7.58 1.47
CA ALA A 40 1.63 -7.93 0.33
C ALA A 40 1.81 -9.45 0.18
N VAL A 41 2.02 -10.16 1.30
CA VAL A 41 2.15 -11.62 1.30
C VAL A 41 0.79 -12.31 1.05
N ALA A 42 -0.27 -11.83 1.70
CA ALA A 42 -1.60 -12.43 1.66
C ALA A 42 -2.23 -12.37 0.27
N PHE A 43 -2.05 -11.24 -0.42
CA PHE A 43 -2.70 -10.96 -1.70
C PHE A 43 -1.73 -10.86 -2.90
N GLY A 44 -0.42 -10.91 -2.69
CA GLY A 44 0.57 -10.84 -3.76
C GLY A 44 1.74 -11.82 -3.65
N GLY A 45 1.86 -12.57 -2.56
CA GLY A 45 3.02 -13.39 -2.27
C GLY A 45 2.71 -14.81 -1.83
N ASN A 46 3.71 -15.49 -1.30
CA ASN A 46 3.67 -16.84 -0.76
C ASN A 46 3.51 -16.79 0.77
N LEU A 47 2.34 -17.20 1.25
CA LEU A 47 2.00 -17.21 2.67
C LEU A 47 2.81 -18.19 3.53
N ALA A 48 3.35 -19.26 2.94
CA ALA A 48 4.13 -20.26 3.68
C ALA A 48 5.57 -19.80 3.94
N THR A 49 6.13 -19.02 3.02
CA THR A 49 7.51 -18.50 3.09
C THR A 49 7.58 -17.01 3.40
N SER A 50 6.44 -16.33 3.45
CA SER A 50 6.32 -14.87 3.62
C SER A 50 7.12 -14.08 2.58
N VAL A 51 7.20 -14.58 1.34
CA VAL A 51 7.93 -13.97 0.22
C VAL A 51 6.98 -13.37 -0.80
N PHE A 52 7.25 -12.15 -1.27
CA PHE A 52 6.48 -11.51 -2.32
C PHE A 52 7.41 -10.74 -3.29
N SER A 53 6.87 -10.42 -4.47
CA SER A 53 7.55 -9.55 -5.45
C SER A 53 7.15 -8.10 -5.16
N SER A 54 8.14 -7.22 -5.00
CA SER A 54 7.97 -5.80 -4.73
C SER A 54 7.62 -4.97 -5.97
N ALA A 55 7.21 -5.61 -7.07
CA ALA A 55 6.94 -5.05 -8.40
C ALA A 55 8.16 -4.72 -9.30
N PHE A 56 7.86 -4.73 -10.62
CA PHE A 56 8.46 -4.06 -11.80
C PHE A 56 8.80 -4.97 -13.02
N HIS A 57 7.84 -5.11 -13.94
CA HIS A 57 8.10 -5.66 -15.28
C HIS A 57 8.44 -4.55 -16.29
N VAL A 58 9.49 -4.80 -17.08
CA VAL A 58 10.16 -3.87 -18.01
C VAL A 58 9.19 -3.11 -18.92
N ARG A 59 8.92 -1.83 -18.62
CA ARG A 59 8.68 -0.80 -19.64
C ARG A 59 9.51 0.43 -19.31
N PRO A 60 10.31 0.98 -20.25
CA PRO A 60 10.93 2.27 -20.04
C PRO A 60 9.83 3.33 -19.82
N PRO A 61 10.05 4.36 -18.98
CA PRO A 61 9.09 5.43 -18.83
C PRO A 61 8.78 6.05 -20.19
N VAL A 62 7.50 6.31 -20.45
CA VAL A 62 7.02 6.79 -21.75
C VAL A 62 7.62 8.15 -22.10
N HIS A 63 8.10 8.94 -21.13
CA HIS A 63 8.77 10.24 -21.32
C HIS A 63 9.93 10.44 -20.32
N VAL A 64 11.16 10.16 -20.76
CA VAL A 64 12.39 10.31 -19.95
C VAL A 64 13.04 11.68 -20.21
N CYS A 65 13.64 12.30 -19.19
CA CYS A 65 14.22 13.66 -19.20
C CYS A 65 15.45 13.88 -20.12
N SER A 66 15.67 13.06 -21.16
CA SER A 66 16.81 13.11 -22.11
C SER A 66 18.08 12.35 -21.72
N ARG A 67 18.05 11.49 -20.70
CA ARG A 67 19.08 10.46 -20.54
C ARG A 67 18.58 9.15 -21.12
N SER A 68 19.43 8.49 -21.91
CA SER A 68 19.22 7.10 -22.31
C SER A 68 19.14 6.29 -21.01
N LEU A 69 17.93 6.07 -20.51
CA LEU A 69 17.68 5.19 -19.39
C LEU A 69 17.90 3.79 -19.93
N THR A 70 19.17 3.37 -19.98
CA THR A 70 19.49 1.97 -20.26
C THR A 70 18.80 1.18 -19.15
N VAL A 71 17.85 0.32 -19.53
CA VAL A 71 17.03 -0.48 -18.61
C VAL A 71 17.95 -1.18 -17.62
N GLN A 72 18.06 -0.64 -16.41
CA GLN A 72 18.91 -1.20 -15.38
C GLN A 72 18.09 -2.23 -14.59
N GLY A 73 17.79 -3.35 -15.24
CA GLY A 73 17.11 -4.51 -14.66
C GLY A 73 15.65 -4.28 -14.26
N ALA A 74 14.80 -5.27 -14.51
CA ALA A 74 13.53 -5.38 -13.80
C ALA A 74 13.82 -5.58 -12.30
N VAL A 75 13.09 -4.88 -11.44
CA VAL A 75 12.99 -5.21 -10.01
C VAL A 75 11.72 -6.06 -9.88
N GLY A 76 11.72 -7.14 -9.12
CA GLY A 76 10.54 -8.00 -8.96
C GLY A 76 10.15 -8.76 -10.25
N GLY A 77 8.87 -9.08 -10.37
CA GLY A 77 8.27 -9.84 -11.46
C GLY A 77 7.85 -11.27 -11.09
N GLU A 78 7.61 -12.09 -12.11
CA GLU A 78 7.26 -13.51 -11.95
C GLU A 78 8.43 -14.28 -11.32
N ASP A 79 8.21 -14.90 -10.15
CA ASP A 79 9.21 -15.74 -9.50
C ASP A 79 8.52 -16.88 -8.75
N ALA A 80 9.03 -18.11 -8.90
CA ALA A 80 8.42 -19.28 -8.27
C ALA A 80 8.36 -19.19 -6.74
N ARG A 81 9.23 -18.39 -6.11
CA ARG A 81 9.25 -18.17 -4.66
C ARG A 81 8.06 -17.35 -4.17
N THR A 82 7.41 -16.58 -5.06
CA THR A 82 6.28 -15.72 -4.70
C THR A 82 4.92 -16.40 -4.88
N TYR A 83 4.87 -17.64 -5.38
CA TYR A 83 3.61 -18.35 -5.61
C TYR A 83 3.01 -18.87 -4.30
N SER A 84 1.76 -18.52 -4.03
CA SER A 84 0.98 -19.07 -2.92
C SER A 84 0.07 -20.21 -3.34
N SER A 85 -0.21 -21.10 -2.39
CA SER A 85 -1.25 -22.13 -2.49
C SER A 85 -2.67 -21.55 -2.50
N THR A 86 -2.85 -20.24 -2.29
CA THR A 86 -4.14 -19.56 -2.36
C THR A 86 -4.62 -19.32 -3.80
N GLY A 87 -3.82 -19.66 -4.82
CA GLY A 87 -4.11 -19.36 -6.23
C GLY A 87 -3.93 -17.87 -6.58
N ILE A 88 -3.77 -17.02 -5.56
CA ILE A 88 -3.41 -15.62 -5.69
C ILE A 88 -1.90 -15.54 -5.99
N GLY A 89 -1.55 -14.98 -7.14
CA GLY A 89 -0.16 -14.84 -7.60
C GLY A 89 0.36 -16.00 -8.44
N SER A 90 -0.45 -17.02 -8.75
CA SER A 90 -0.02 -18.09 -9.65
C SER A 90 -0.11 -17.67 -11.12
N LYS A 91 0.74 -18.29 -11.95
CA LYS A 91 0.75 -18.16 -13.41
C LYS A 91 -0.61 -18.46 -14.06
N GLU A 92 -1.46 -19.23 -13.39
CA GLU A 92 -2.77 -19.62 -13.93
C GLU A 92 -3.86 -18.54 -13.75
N VAL A 93 -3.65 -17.55 -12.87
CA VAL A 93 -4.73 -16.65 -12.40
C VAL A 93 -4.52 -15.18 -12.78
N GLY A 94 -3.46 -14.82 -13.50
CA GLY A 94 -3.27 -13.45 -14.00
C GLY A 94 -1.95 -13.18 -14.71
N ARG A 95 -1.88 -12.03 -15.40
CA ARG A 95 -0.66 -11.56 -16.10
C ARG A 95 0.34 -10.83 -15.18
N GLN A 96 -0.07 -10.48 -13.96
CA GLN A 96 0.71 -9.69 -13.00
C GLN A 96 0.89 -10.42 -11.66
N TYR A 97 2.00 -10.12 -10.97
CA TYR A 97 2.49 -10.83 -9.80
C TYR A 97 2.98 -9.87 -8.72
N GLY A 98 3.01 -10.31 -7.46
CA GLY A 98 3.47 -9.44 -6.38
C GLY A 98 2.54 -8.24 -6.18
N LEU A 99 3.16 -7.10 -5.86
CA LEU A 99 2.46 -5.84 -5.70
C LEU A 99 1.80 -5.34 -6.99
N ASP A 100 2.28 -5.72 -8.18
CA ASP A 100 1.68 -5.30 -9.46
C ASP A 100 0.32 -5.96 -9.74
N ALA A 101 -0.04 -7.01 -8.99
CA ALA A 101 -1.26 -7.77 -9.24
C ALA A 101 -2.53 -6.93 -8.99
N HIS A 102 -3.16 -6.49 -10.08
CA HIS A 102 -4.33 -5.64 -10.05
C HIS A 102 -5.50 -6.24 -9.25
N GLY A 103 -6.11 -5.42 -8.40
CA GLY A 103 -7.26 -5.78 -7.57
C GLY A 103 -6.92 -6.69 -6.40
N ARG A 104 -5.63 -6.85 -6.08
CA ARG A 104 -5.15 -7.70 -4.98
C ARG A 104 -4.46 -6.91 -3.89
N VAL A 105 -3.42 -6.15 -4.24
CA VAL A 105 -2.81 -5.16 -3.36
C VAL A 105 -2.91 -3.81 -4.06
N GLU A 106 -2.46 -3.75 -5.31
CA GLU A 106 -2.68 -2.61 -6.20
C GLU A 106 -4.18 -2.39 -6.46
N GLY A 107 -4.57 -1.11 -6.50
CA GLY A 107 -5.92 -0.66 -6.77
C GLY A 107 -5.94 0.64 -7.57
N ASP A 108 -7.12 0.93 -8.13
CA ASP A 108 -7.35 2.10 -8.98
C ASP A 108 -7.29 3.44 -8.23
N ALA A 109 -7.20 4.53 -8.97
CA ALA A 109 -6.99 5.90 -8.49
C ALA A 109 -5.68 6.09 -7.71
N SER A 110 -4.62 5.42 -8.14
CA SER A 110 -3.25 5.63 -7.64
C SER A 110 -2.79 7.09 -7.80
N ALA A 111 -1.89 7.57 -6.93
CA ALA A 111 -1.46 8.97 -6.93
C ALA A 111 -0.72 9.39 -8.22
N THR A 112 0.20 8.54 -8.69
CA THR A 112 1.14 8.85 -9.79
C THR A 112 1.19 7.79 -10.90
N ARG A 113 0.31 6.78 -10.82
CA ARG A 113 0.18 5.67 -11.77
C ARG A 113 -1.24 5.67 -12.34
N GLN A 114 -1.43 5.11 -13.53
CA GLN A 114 -2.74 4.98 -14.17
C GLN A 114 -3.41 3.67 -13.77
N ASP A 115 -4.73 3.65 -13.76
CA ASP A 115 -5.54 2.44 -13.56
C ASP A 115 -5.17 1.34 -14.57
N TYR A 116 -5.11 0.08 -14.12
CA TYR A 116 -4.72 -1.08 -14.94
C TYR A 116 -5.47 -1.15 -16.28
N ASN A 117 -6.80 -0.99 -16.23
CA ASN A 117 -7.69 -1.09 -17.40
C ASN A 117 -7.61 0.13 -18.33
N LEU A 118 -6.93 1.21 -17.92
CA LEU A 118 -6.76 2.44 -18.70
C LEU A 118 -5.36 2.59 -19.31
N ASN A 119 -4.45 1.64 -19.08
CA ASN A 119 -3.05 1.75 -19.50
C ASN A 119 -2.45 0.45 -20.06
N ASP A 120 -3.23 -0.34 -20.81
CA ASP A 120 -2.79 -1.62 -21.37
C ASP A 120 -2.17 -2.58 -20.33
N GLY A 121 -2.68 -2.50 -19.09
CA GLY A 121 -2.22 -3.27 -17.95
C GLY A 121 -0.97 -2.75 -17.24
N ASP A 122 -0.48 -1.54 -17.53
CA ASP A 122 0.63 -0.90 -16.79
C ASP A 122 0.07 -0.02 -15.67
N ASN A 123 -0.08 -0.61 -14.49
CA ASN A 123 -0.54 0.04 -13.25
C ASN A 123 0.61 0.43 -12.31
N HIS A 124 1.86 0.26 -12.74
CA HIS A 124 3.04 0.35 -11.88
C HIS A 124 4.03 1.45 -12.29
N SER A 125 4.10 1.77 -13.58
CA SER A 125 5.00 2.80 -14.09
C SER A 125 4.51 4.21 -13.77
N GLY A 126 5.35 5.01 -13.11
CA GLY A 126 5.03 6.40 -12.81
C GLY A 126 4.83 7.24 -14.08
N ILE A 127 3.77 8.06 -14.11
CA ILE A 127 3.41 8.88 -15.26
C ILE A 127 3.65 10.37 -14.95
N PRO A 128 4.48 11.09 -15.74
CA PRO A 128 4.78 12.50 -15.49
C PRO A 128 3.56 13.42 -15.37
N SER A 129 2.54 13.21 -16.22
CA SER A 129 1.30 14.00 -16.15
C SER A 129 0.48 13.72 -14.89
N TRP A 130 0.59 12.53 -14.30
CA TRP A 130 -0.04 12.23 -13.01
C TRP A 130 0.70 12.91 -11.85
N PHE A 131 2.03 12.89 -11.86
CA PHE A 131 2.81 13.63 -10.87
C PHE A 131 2.61 15.15 -10.98
N ALA A 132 2.47 15.69 -12.19
CA ALA A 132 2.16 17.10 -12.39
C ALA A 132 0.85 17.53 -11.68
N ARG A 133 -0.14 16.64 -11.58
CA ARG A 133 -1.39 16.91 -10.85
C ARG A 133 -1.16 17.02 -9.33
N LEU A 134 -0.22 16.26 -8.77
CA LEU A 134 0.20 16.42 -7.37
C LEU A 134 0.86 17.79 -7.17
N VAL A 135 1.73 18.20 -8.09
CA VAL A 135 2.36 19.53 -8.09
C VAL A 135 1.32 20.65 -8.13
N ASP A 136 0.30 20.52 -8.98
CA ASP A 136 -0.77 21.52 -9.07
C ASP A 136 -1.67 21.52 -7.82
N ALA A 137 -1.97 20.34 -7.26
CA ALA A 137 -2.68 20.25 -5.99
C ALA A 137 -1.91 20.94 -4.85
N ALA A 138 -0.58 20.79 -4.79
CA ALA A 138 0.27 21.46 -3.81
C ALA A 138 0.21 22.99 -3.93
N LYS A 139 0.30 23.53 -5.15
CA LYS A 139 0.23 24.99 -5.40
C LYS A 139 -1.06 25.62 -4.83
N VAL A 140 -2.18 24.92 -4.96
CA VAL A 140 -3.48 25.40 -4.46
C VAL A 140 -3.64 25.22 -2.94
N ASN A 141 -2.89 24.29 -2.34
CA ASN A 141 -3.01 23.92 -0.93
C ASN A 141 -1.79 24.37 -0.08
N GLY A 142 -1.21 25.53 -0.38
CA GLY A 142 -0.15 26.13 0.45
C GLY A 142 1.29 25.84 0.03
N GLY A 143 1.50 25.24 -1.14
CA GLY A 143 2.81 25.11 -1.79
C GLY A 143 3.63 23.86 -1.46
N GLU A 144 3.15 23.02 -0.54
CA GLU A 144 3.81 21.78 -0.11
C GLU A 144 2.93 20.55 -0.37
N PHE A 145 3.54 19.36 -0.37
CA PHE A 145 2.84 18.09 -0.47
C PHE A 145 2.26 17.66 0.88
N ASN A 146 1.46 18.53 1.48
CA ASN A 146 0.76 18.27 2.73
C ASN A 146 -0.49 17.40 2.52
N HIS A 147 -1.12 16.98 3.62
CA HIS A 147 -2.36 16.19 3.58
C HIS A 147 -3.50 16.85 2.79
N ALA A 148 -3.62 18.19 2.79
CA ALA A 148 -4.64 18.86 2.00
C ALA A 148 -4.39 18.69 0.49
N ALA A 149 -3.12 18.80 0.06
CA ALA A 149 -2.72 18.58 -1.33
C ALA A 149 -2.94 17.12 -1.77
N THR A 150 -2.52 16.14 -0.96
CA THR A 150 -2.66 14.72 -1.31
C THR A 150 -4.13 14.27 -1.28
N ASN A 151 -4.93 14.75 -0.34
CA ASN A 151 -6.38 14.50 -0.30
C ASN A 151 -7.11 15.13 -1.51
N ALA A 152 -6.75 16.36 -1.88
CA ALA A 152 -7.30 17.00 -3.08
C ALA A 152 -6.94 16.21 -4.36
N LEU A 153 -5.70 15.70 -4.44
CA LEU A 153 -5.26 14.84 -5.54
C LEU A 153 -6.08 13.55 -5.59
N TYR A 154 -6.26 12.84 -4.47
CA TYR A 154 -7.11 11.65 -4.42
C TYR A 154 -8.50 11.93 -4.98
N GLY A 155 -9.14 13.01 -4.53
CA GLY A 155 -10.47 13.36 -5.02
C GLY A 155 -10.53 13.59 -6.52
N GLN A 156 -9.47 14.15 -7.11
CA GLN A 156 -9.37 14.27 -8.56
C GLN A 156 -9.14 12.91 -9.24
N ASN A 157 -8.22 12.08 -8.74
CA ASN A 157 -7.88 10.77 -9.31
C ASN A 157 -9.10 9.85 -9.27
N ALA A 158 -9.77 9.75 -8.13
CA ALA A 158 -10.96 8.93 -7.95
C ALA A 158 -12.11 9.34 -8.89
N ARG A 159 -12.30 10.64 -9.14
CA ARG A 159 -13.27 11.12 -10.15
C ARG A 159 -12.89 10.68 -11.57
N LEU A 160 -11.60 10.72 -11.92
CA LEU A 160 -11.13 10.26 -13.23
C LEU A 160 -11.30 8.76 -13.40
N SER A 161 -10.96 7.96 -12.38
CA SER A 161 -11.17 6.51 -12.40
C SER A 161 -12.65 6.18 -12.55
N LEU A 162 -13.55 6.77 -11.76
CA LEU A 162 -15.00 6.55 -11.91
C LEU A 162 -15.53 6.93 -13.29
N ALA A 163 -15.05 8.03 -13.86
CA ALA A 163 -15.55 8.54 -15.13
C ALA A 163 -15.07 7.69 -16.33
N ASN A 164 -13.88 7.10 -16.24
CA ASN A 164 -13.20 6.51 -17.40
C ASN A 164 -12.97 5.00 -17.29
N ASN A 165 -12.97 4.43 -16.08
CA ASN A 165 -12.70 3.02 -15.80
C ASN A 165 -13.98 2.28 -15.33
N PRO A 166 -14.80 1.76 -16.26
CA PRO A 166 -16.03 1.03 -15.93
C PRO A 166 -15.78 -0.30 -15.21
N THR A 167 -14.53 -0.77 -15.18
CA THR A 167 -14.11 -2.01 -14.52
C THR A 167 -13.26 -1.73 -13.29
N SER A 168 -13.39 -0.54 -12.69
CA SER A 168 -12.61 -0.16 -11.52
C SER A 168 -12.89 -1.05 -10.30
N VAL A 169 -11.85 -1.34 -9.53
CA VAL A 169 -11.84 -2.28 -8.40
C VAL A 169 -11.69 -1.54 -7.08
N TRP A 170 -12.70 -1.66 -6.23
CA TRP A 170 -12.80 -0.98 -4.93
C TRP A 170 -13.02 -1.96 -3.78
N GLN A 171 -12.18 -3.00 -3.71
CA GLN A 171 -12.24 -4.00 -2.65
C GLN A 171 -11.76 -3.41 -1.33
N ALA A 172 -12.18 -4.00 -0.21
CA ALA A 172 -11.88 -3.47 1.12
C ALA A 172 -10.38 -3.30 1.38
N HIS A 173 -9.55 -4.28 1.01
CA HIS A 173 -8.11 -4.23 1.20
C HIS A 173 -7.43 -3.26 0.22
N THR A 174 -7.84 -3.23 -1.05
CA THR A 174 -7.24 -2.32 -2.03
C THR A 174 -7.57 -0.85 -1.73
N ILE A 175 -8.83 -0.52 -1.42
CA ILE A 175 -9.20 0.88 -1.14
C ILE A 175 -8.47 1.44 0.07
N VAL A 176 -8.21 0.62 1.08
CA VAL A 176 -7.54 1.04 2.31
C VAL A 176 -6.08 1.34 2.06
N VAL A 177 -5.41 0.51 1.27
CA VAL A 177 -4.04 0.76 0.80
C VAL A 177 -4.00 2.03 -0.04
N THR A 178 -4.86 2.17 -1.06
CA THR A 178 -4.92 3.37 -1.91
C THR A 178 -5.09 4.64 -1.08
N LEU A 179 -6.06 4.67 -0.15
CA LEU A 179 -6.31 5.83 0.71
C LEU A 179 -5.13 6.13 1.63
N ALA A 180 -4.54 5.10 2.25
CA ALA A 180 -3.41 5.25 3.15
C ALA A 180 -2.20 5.88 2.44
N GLU A 181 -1.90 5.41 1.23
CA GLU A 181 -0.73 5.80 0.44
C GLU A 181 -0.67 7.30 0.16
N TYR A 182 -1.81 7.97 -0.04
CA TYR A 182 -1.84 9.43 -0.17
C TYR A 182 -1.28 10.14 1.07
N GLY A 183 -1.58 9.64 2.27
CA GLY A 183 -1.00 10.14 3.51
C GLY A 183 0.49 9.79 3.65
N LEU A 184 0.92 8.63 3.14
CA LEU A 184 2.33 8.21 3.18
C LEU A 184 3.25 9.13 2.39
N ILE A 185 2.75 9.78 1.32
CA ILE A 185 3.46 10.83 0.59
C ILE A 185 3.83 11.98 1.53
N THR A 186 2.91 12.42 2.38
CA THR A 186 3.19 13.50 3.33
C THR A 186 4.18 13.05 4.41
N GLU A 187 4.03 11.81 4.88
CA GLU A 187 4.58 11.38 6.17
C GLU A 187 5.97 10.76 6.10
N PHE A 188 6.29 10.10 4.99
CA PHE A 188 7.51 9.31 4.87
C PHE A 188 8.55 9.87 3.90
N VAL A 189 8.14 10.65 2.89
CA VAL A 189 9.08 11.20 1.90
C VAL A 189 9.41 12.68 2.16
N GLY A 190 8.90 13.26 3.24
CA GLY A 190 9.31 14.58 3.71
C GLY A 190 10.72 14.61 4.31
N ASN A 191 11.44 15.72 4.16
CA ASN A 191 12.78 15.89 4.74
C ASN A 191 12.65 16.44 6.16
N GLY A 192 12.84 15.61 7.18
CA GLY A 192 12.62 16.02 8.57
C GLY A 192 11.14 16.33 8.90
N GLY A 193 10.20 15.78 8.13
CA GLY A 193 8.75 15.92 8.34
C GLY A 193 8.02 16.89 7.40
N VAL A 194 8.74 17.59 6.52
CA VAL A 194 8.14 18.47 5.50
C VAL A 194 8.25 17.83 4.13
N ALA A 195 7.12 17.49 3.52
CA ALA A 195 7.04 16.95 2.17
C ALA A 195 6.99 18.08 1.13
N ASN A 196 8.05 18.22 0.35
CA ASN A 196 8.18 19.26 -0.67
C ASN A 196 8.66 18.67 -2.01
N TYR A 197 8.76 19.52 -3.05
CA TYR A 197 9.17 19.08 -4.38
C TYR A 197 10.51 18.33 -4.35
N ASP A 198 11.51 18.91 -3.71
CA ASP A 198 12.88 18.38 -3.67
C ASP A 198 12.95 17.03 -2.94
N SER A 199 12.04 16.77 -2.01
CA SER A 199 11.98 15.50 -1.30
C SER A 199 11.14 14.47 -2.04
N VAL A 200 9.94 14.81 -2.50
CA VAL A 200 8.98 13.83 -3.05
C VAL A 200 9.27 13.45 -4.50
N ALA A 201 9.67 14.39 -5.35
CA ALA A 201 9.88 14.11 -6.76
C ALA A 201 10.92 12.99 -7.00
N PRO A 202 12.10 13.00 -6.35
CA PRO A 202 13.09 11.92 -6.48
C PRO A 202 12.57 10.56 -6.04
N PHE A 203 11.86 10.50 -4.90
CA PHE A 203 11.30 9.25 -4.39
C PHE A 203 10.26 8.65 -5.32
N MET A 204 9.46 9.50 -5.97
CA MET A 204 8.43 9.09 -6.92
C MET A 204 8.96 8.84 -8.33
N GLY A 205 10.26 9.08 -8.59
CA GLY A 205 10.87 8.87 -9.90
C GLY A 205 10.60 9.99 -10.90
N PHE A 206 10.55 11.23 -10.43
CA PHE A 206 10.32 12.41 -11.27
C PHE A 206 11.36 13.51 -11.03
N GLU A 207 11.58 14.32 -12.06
CA GLU A 207 12.29 15.60 -11.96
C GLU A 207 11.65 16.63 -12.90
N THR A 208 12.08 17.90 -12.79
CA THR A 208 11.72 18.95 -13.75
C THR A 208 12.84 19.07 -14.76
N SER A 209 12.52 18.93 -16.05
CA SER A 209 13.48 19.14 -17.13
C SER A 209 13.82 20.63 -17.31
N ASN A 210 14.85 20.92 -18.11
CA ASN A 210 15.31 22.30 -18.35
C ASN A 210 14.23 23.25 -18.90
N ASN A 211 13.19 22.73 -19.56
CA ASN A 211 12.10 23.55 -20.10
C ASN A 211 10.90 23.69 -19.14
N GLY A 212 11.03 23.20 -17.90
CA GLY A 212 10.00 23.29 -16.88
C GLY A 212 8.96 22.15 -16.90
N THR A 213 9.08 21.16 -17.79
CA THR A 213 8.17 20.01 -17.79
C THR A 213 8.60 18.93 -16.80
N VAL A 214 7.62 18.31 -16.13
CA VAL A 214 7.84 17.09 -15.36
C VAL A 214 8.17 15.94 -16.32
N CYS A 215 9.16 15.13 -15.97
CA CYS A 215 9.55 13.94 -16.71
C CYS A 215 10.04 12.84 -15.76
N ALA A 216 10.12 11.61 -16.25
CA ALA A 216 10.43 10.44 -15.43
C ALA A 216 11.93 10.16 -15.34
N VAL A 217 12.36 9.70 -14.17
CA VAL A 217 13.69 9.20 -13.82
C VAL A 217 13.56 7.95 -12.94
N PHE A 218 14.67 7.28 -12.61
CA PHE A 218 14.62 6.22 -11.60
C PHE A 218 14.32 6.79 -10.21
N GLU A 219 13.50 6.07 -9.45
CA GLU A 219 13.24 6.39 -8.04
C GLU A 219 14.55 6.38 -7.24
N HIS A 220 14.83 7.49 -6.57
CA HIS A 220 16.06 7.68 -5.82
C HIS A 220 15.87 8.52 -4.56
N PHE A 221 16.78 8.34 -3.59
CA PHE A 221 16.78 9.19 -2.41
C PHE A 221 17.20 10.61 -2.79
N PRO A 222 16.50 11.64 -2.30
CA PRO A 222 16.94 13.02 -2.45
C PRO A 222 18.27 13.27 -1.74
N LYS A 223 19.04 14.22 -2.25
CA LYS A 223 20.29 14.64 -1.60
C LYS A 223 19.98 15.32 -0.27
N ASN A 224 20.76 15.01 0.78
CA ASN A 224 20.58 15.55 2.14
C ASN A 224 19.17 15.34 2.72
N TRP A 225 18.51 14.25 2.32
CA TRP A 225 17.24 13.84 2.90
C TRP A 225 17.46 13.04 4.19
N PHE A 226 16.64 13.33 5.20
CA PHE A 226 16.61 12.61 6.46
C PHE A 226 15.20 12.09 6.72
N ARG A 227 15.13 10.82 7.16
CA ARG A 227 13.89 10.22 7.64
C ARG A 227 13.34 10.98 8.85
N ARG A 228 12.02 10.92 9.02
CA ARG A 228 11.33 11.47 10.20
C ARG A 228 11.94 10.96 11.52
N SER A 229 12.00 11.82 12.54
CA SER A 229 12.57 11.48 13.85
C SER A 229 11.61 10.66 14.73
N THR A 230 10.31 10.88 14.58
CA THR A 230 9.27 10.17 15.31
C THR A 230 8.83 8.93 14.53
N PRO A 231 8.62 7.76 15.16
CA PRO A 231 8.05 6.60 14.47
C PRO A 231 6.62 6.85 13.95
N TYR A 232 6.26 6.26 12.82
CA TYR A 232 4.89 6.35 12.26
C TYR A 232 4.20 4.99 12.31
N GLY A 233 3.13 4.89 13.10
CA GLY A 233 2.41 3.64 13.32
C GLY A 233 1.07 3.55 12.60
N LEU A 234 0.46 2.36 12.68
CA LEU A 234 -0.77 2.01 11.96
C LEU A 234 -1.98 2.85 12.39
N VAL A 235 -2.21 3.00 13.70
CA VAL A 235 -3.43 3.63 14.24
C VAL A 235 -3.35 5.15 14.12
N ASP A 236 -2.31 5.76 14.69
CA ASP A 236 -2.16 7.21 14.72
C ASP A 236 -1.85 7.80 13.35
N GLY A 237 -1.22 7.01 12.48
CA GLY A 237 -0.78 7.45 11.17
C GLY A 237 -1.76 7.15 10.04
N VAL A 238 -2.11 5.88 9.85
CA VAL A 238 -2.88 5.48 8.66
C VAL A 238 -4.37 5.61 8.89
N VAL A 239 -4.92 5.02 9.95
CA VAL A 239 -6.38 5.02 10.19
C VAL A 239 -6.92 6.45 10.35
N GLY A 240 -6.16 7.34 10.99
CA GLY A 240 -6.51 8.76 11.11
C GLY A 240 -6.62 9.50 9.78
N ASN A 241 -5.86 9.08 8.76
CA ASN A 241 -5.84 9.73 7.45
C ASN A 241 -6.82 9.11 6.43
N LEU A 242 -7.27 7.86 6.64
CA LEU A 242 -8.18 7.20 5.69
C LEU A 242 -9.49 7.99 5.48
N VAL A 243 -10.11 8.45 6.57
CA VAL A 243 -11.40 9.17 6.53
C VAL A 243 -11.28 10.50 5.78
N PRO A 244 -10.37 11.44 6.13
CA PRO A 244 -10.27 12.71 5.42
C PRO A 244 -9.87 12.52 3.94
N THR A 245 -9.02 11.55 3.61
CA THR A 245 -8.72 11.21 2.21
C THR A 245 -9.98 10.74 1.49
N PHE A 246 -10.70 9.75 2.03
CA PHE A 246 -11.92 9.22 1.41
C PHE A 246 -12.97 10.30 1.15
N LEU A 247 -13.23 11.15 2.14
CA LEU A 247 -14.23 12.22 2.06
C LEU A 247 -13.86 13.34 1.08
N SER A 248 -12.60 13.41 0.61
CA SER A 248 -12.17 14.38 -0.40
C SER A 248 -12.52 13.95 -1.83
N GLY A 249 -12.92 12.69 -2.02
CA GLY A 249 -13.31 12.12 -3.29
C GLY A 249 -14.82 11.83 -3.42
N PRO A 250 -15.23 11.27 -4.57
CA PRO A 250 -16.58 10.77 -4.76
C PRO A 250 -16.80 9.53 -3.88
N LEU A 251 -18.07 9.22 -3.58
CA LEU A 251 -18.40 7.95 -2.94
C LEU A 251 -18.10 6.80 -3.90
N LEU A 252 -17.15 5.96 -3.51
CA LEU A 252 -16.75 4.78 -4.29
C LEU A 252 -17.53 3.56 -3.81
N PRO A 253 -18.02 2.69 -4.72
CA PRO A 253 -18.77 1.51 -4.34
C PRO A 253 -17.84 0.49 -3.66
N ASN A 254 -17.81 0.51 -2.32
CA ASN A 254 -16.92 -0.31 -1.53
C ASN A 254 -17.60 -0.76 -0.22
N PRO A 255 -17.23 -1.93 0.34
CA PRO A 255 -17.90 -2.47 1.51
C PRO A 255 -17.60 -1.73 2.82
N LEU A 256 -16.66 -0.77 2.80
CA LEU A 256 -16.29 0.08 3.93
C LEU A 256 -16.94 1.47 3.89
N GLN A 257 -17.73 1.78 2.86
CA GLN A 257 -18.27 3.11 2.60
C GLN A 257 -19.00 3.72 3.82
N ASP A 258 -19.87 2.95 4.48
CA ASP A 258 -20.64 3.42 5.63
C ASP A 258 -19.75 3.78 6.83
N TYR A 259 -18.62 3.10 6.98
CA TYR A 259 -17.68 3.38 8.07
C TYR A 259 -16.85 4.64 7.80
N PHE A 260 -16.53 4.91 6.54
CA PHE A 260 -15.86 6.16 6.15
C PHE A 260 -16.79 7.37 6.29
N THR A 261 -18.05 7.26 5.85
CA THR A 261 -19.02 8.38 5.91
C THR A 261 -19.41 8.74 7.33
N THR A 262 -19.36 7.78 8.26
CA THR A 262 -19.64 8.00 9.69
C THR A 262 -18.41 8.37 10.51
N ALA A 263 -17.21 8.43 9.90
CA ALA A 263 -15.94 8.71 10.56
C ALA A 263 -15.65 7.80 11.78
N SER A 264 -16.18 6.58 11.79
CA SER A 264 -16.04 5.66 12.93
C SER A 264 -14.70 4.94 12.88
N ILE A 265 -13.66 5.49 13.53
CA ILE A 265 -12.31 4.89 13.58
C ILE A 265 -12.33 3.46 14.15
N GLY A 266 -13.07 3.24 15.25
CA GLY A 266 -13.22 1.91 15.84
C GLY A 266 -14.04 0.96 14.94
N GLY A 267 -15.05 1.48 14.26
CA GLY A 267 -15.84 0.74 13.27
C GLY A 267 -15.00 0.32 12.05
N LEU A 268 -14.18 1.24 11.54
CA LEU A 268 -13.22 0.99 10.46
C LEU A 268 -12.21 -0.07 10.88
N GLY A 269 -11.59 0.05 12.06
CA GLY A 269 -10.66 -0.96 12.57
C GLY A 269 -11.28 -2.36 12.62
N CYS A 270 -12.55 -2.47 13.04
CA CYS A 270 -13.27 -3.74 13.00
C CYS A 270 -13.54 -4.23 11.58
N ALA A 271 -14.08 -3.36 10.72
CA ALA A 271 -14.49 -3.71 9.38
C ALA A 271 -13.30 -4.18 8.53
N LEU A 272 -12.15 -3.51 8.69
CA LEU A 272 -10.85 -3.92 8.15
C LEU A 272 -10.49 -5.34 8.59
N TYR A 273 -10.44 -5.56 9.90
CA TYR A 273 -10.09 -6.86 10.46
C TYR A 273 -11.01 -7.99 9.96
N GLN A 274 -12.33 -7.76 9.88
CA GLN A 274 -13.27 -8.75 9.35
C GLN A 274 -13.07 -8.99 7.85
N HIS A 275 -12.80 -7.95 7.06
CA HIS A 275 -12.53 -8.13 5.64
C HIS A 275 -11.24 -8.87 5.36
N PHE A 276 -10.15 -8.59 6.09
CA PHE A 276 -8.90 -9.37 5.94
C PHE A 276 -9.10 -10.84 6.30
N LYS A 277 -9.81 -11.09 7.41
CA LYS A 277 -10.12 -12.45 7.84
C LYS A 277 -10.96 -13.22 6.81
N ASN A 278 -11.94 -12.56 6.19
CA ASN A 278 -12.88 -13.19 5.27
C ASN A 278 -12.39 -13.20 3.81
N GLY A 279 -11.48 -12.31 3.44
CA GLY A 279 -10.89 -12.21 2.09
C GLY A 279 -9.91 -13.34 1.76
N LEU A 280 -9.38 -14.00 2.80
CA LEU A 280 -8.60 -15.23 2.67
C LEU A 280 -9.56 -16.43 2.61
N THR A 281 -10.19 -16.63 1.44
CA THR A 281 -11.26 -17.62 1.22
C THR A 281 -10.75 -19.06 1.02
N VAL A 282 -9.44 -19.29 1.02
CA VAL A 282 -8.84 -20.61 0.77
C VAL A 282 -8.58 -21.33 2.09
N GLU A 283 -8.85 -22.63 2.14
CA GLU A 283 -8.45 -23.48 3.27
C GLU A 283 -6.92 -23.44 3.44
N MET A 284 -6.48 -22.64 4.41
CA MET A 284 -5.07 -22.53 4.75
C MET A 284 -4.67 -23.71 5.63
N THR A 285 -3.56 -24.36 5.29
CA THR A 285 -2.97 -25.43 6.11
C THR A 285 -1.52 -25.12 6.46
N GLY A 286 -0.98 -25.81 7.46
CA GLY A 286 0.44 -25.74 7.81
C GLY A 286 0.93 -24.32 8.17
N GLN A 287 2.04 -23.90 7.55
CA GLN A 287 2.71 -22.63 7.85
C GLN A 287 1.85 -21.41 7.49
N SER A 288 1.12 -21.46 6.37
CA SER A 288 0.23 -20.38 5.96
C SER A 288 -0.84 -20.09 7.03
N GLN A 289 -1.45 -21.14 7.59
CA GLN A 289 -2.45 -20.99 8.66
C GLN A 289 -1.85 -20.34 9.91
N ALA A 290 -0.63 -20.71 10.28
CA ALA A 290 0.06 -20.16 11.45
C ALA A 290 0.38 -18.67 11.26
N TYR A 291 0.89 -18.28 10.09
CA TYR A 291 1.20 -16.89 9.75
C TYR A 291 -0.04 -15.99 9.83
N THR A 292 -1.13 -16.38 9.18
CA THR A 292 -2.40 -15.63 9.21
C THR A 292 -2.99 -15.55 10.62
N ALA A 293 -2.94 -16.63 11.40
CA ALA A 293 -3.44 -16.61 12.77
C ALA A 293 -2.66 -15.64 13.66
N GLN A 294 -1.33 -15.61 13.55
CA GLN A 294 -0.49 -14.68 14.31
C GLN A 294 -0.79 -13.23 13.94
N MET A 295 -0.90 -12.93 12.64
CA MET A 295 -1.19 -11.57 12.20
C MET A 295 -2.60 -11.11 12.59
N ASN A 296 -3.60 -11.99 12.49
CA ASN A 296 -4.97 -11.66 12.93
C ASN A 296 -5.01 -11.30 14.42
N VAL A 297 -4.27 -12.01 15.28
CA VAL A 297 -4.14 -11.65 16.70
C VAL A 297 -3.48 -10.28 16.86
N TYR A 298 -2.41 -10.03 16.11
CA TYR A 298 -1.68 -8.77 16.17
C TYR A 298 -2.55 -7.58 15.76
N LEU A 299 -3.23 -7.68 14.62
CA LEU A 299 -4.14 -6.64 14.12
C LEU A 299 -5.33 -6.44 15.05
N GLN A 300 -5.89 -7.51 15.62
CA GLN A 300 -6.94 -7.39 16.63
C GLN A 300 -6.45 -6.57 17.84
N GLN A 301 -5.27 -6.86 18.37
CA GLN A 301 -4.73 -6.12 19.52
C GLN A 301 -4.49 -4.64 19.20
N LYS A 302 -4.08 -4.32 17.97
CA LYS A 302 -3.77 -2.96 17.54
C LYS A 302 -5.01 -2.14 17.17
N LEU A 303 -5.91 -2.70 16.37
CA LEU A 303 -7.10 -2.02 15.87
C LEU A 303 -8.26 -2.07 16.86
N LEU A 304 -8.30 -3.08 17.74
CA LEU A 304 -9.40 -3.33 18.68
C LEU A 304 -8.85 -3.59 20.10
N PRO A 305 -8.07 -2.67 20.70
CA PRO A 305 -7.39 -2.90 21.98
C PRO A 305 -8.35 -3.15 23.16
N ALA A 306 -9.62 -2.71 23.04
CA ALA A 306 -10.66 -2.92 24.04
C ALA A 306 -11.30 -4.33 24.01
N LEU A 307 -11.00 -5.17 23.00
CA LEU A 307 -11.55 -6.53 22.91
C LEU A 307 -10.59 -7.56 23.53
N PRO A 308 -11.05 -8.39 24.49
CA PRO A 308 -10.19 -9.39 25.12
C PRO A 308 -9.82 -10.53 24.15
N VAL A 309 -8.52 -10.86 24.10
CA VAL A 309 -8.00 -12.05 23.40
C VAL A 309 -8.23 -13.29 24.28
N ARG A 310 -9.05 -14.26 23.83
CA ARG A 310 -9.23 -15.53 24.56
C ARG A 310 -8.02 -16.45 24.32
N ARG A 311 -7.26 -16.75 25.38
CA ARG A 311 -6.32 -17.88 25.39
C ARG A 311 -7.10 -19.17 25.67
N SER A 312 -7.12 -20.12 24.75
CA SER A 312 -7.64 -21.46 25.03
C SER A 312 -6.63 -22.23 25.91
N PRO A 313 -7.05 -22.96 26.96
CA PRO A 313 -6.14 -23.80 27.73
C PRO A 313 -5.67 -25.00 26.87
N PRO A 314 -4.45 -25.53 27.11
CA PRO A 314 -3.86 -26.55 26.26
C PRO A 314 -4.57 -27.88 26.48
N ARG A 315 -5.39 -28.29 25.51
CA ARG A 315 -5.84 -29.68 25.40
C ARG A 315 -5.09 -30.29 24.21
N THR A 316 -3.98 -30.97 24.54
CA THR A 316 -3.13 -31.82 23.69
C THR A 316 -2.40 -31.15 22.50
N SER A 317 -1.11 -30.88 22.72
CA SER A 317 0.01 -30.72 21.74
C SER A 317 0.03 -29.61 20.67
N ARG A 318 -0.91 -28.66 20.60
CA ARG A 318 -0.66 -27.38 19.90
C ARG A 318 -1.35 -26.23 20.64
N SER A 319 -0.58 -25.23 21.04
CA SER A 319 -1.10 -23.96 21.56
C SER A 319 -1.68 -23.16 20.39
N THR A 320 -2.97 -23.26 20.13
CA THR A 320 -3.65 -22.44 19.11
C THR A 320 -4.17 -21.16 19.77
N LEU A 321 -3.64 -20.00 19.38
CA LEU A 321 -4.24 -18.70 19.69
C LEU A 321 -5.59 -18.62 18.96
N THR A 322 -6.69 -18.58 19.72
CA THR A 322 -8.03 -18.53 19.14
C THR A 322 -8.47 -17.08 19.00
N VAL A 323 -8.53 -16.63 17.76
CA VAL A 323 -9.07 -15.33 17.35
C VAL A 323 -10.60 -15.29 17.61
N LEU A 324 -11.16 -14.15 18.02
CA LEU A 324 -12.61 -14.02 18.23
C LEU A 324 -13.39 -14.41 16.95
N THR A 325 -14.36 -15.29 17.12
CA THR A 325 -15.28 -15.75 16.06
C THR A 325 -16.54 -14.91 15.96
N GLN A 326 -16.81 -14.01 16.91
CA GLN A 326 -17.99 -13.14 16.85
C GLN A 326 -17.72 -11.90 15.98
N PRO A 327 -18.67 -11.50 15.12
CA PRO A 327 -18.61 -10.21 14.44
C PRO A 327 -18.51 -9.11 15.50
N CYS A 328 -17.70 -8.07 15.28
CA CYS A 328 -17.66 -6.98 16.27
C CYS A 328 -19.06 -6.37 16.32
N SER A 329 -19.69 -6.43 17.48
CA SER A 329 -20.99 -5.81 17.71
C SER A 329 -20.84 -4.30 17.59
N THR A 330 -21.48 -3.69 16.60
CA THR A 330 -21.59 -2.23 16.43
C THR A 330 -22.54 -1.57 17.44
N ARG A 331 -22.99 -2.27 18.48
CA ARG A 331 -23.78 -1.64 19.55
C ARG A 331 -22.90 -0.73 20.39
N THR A 332 -22.86 0.54 19.98
CA THR A 332 -22.79 1.67 20.90
C THR A 332 -23.81 1.45 22.01
N SER A 333 -23.34 1.29 23.24
CA SER A 333 -24.14 1.58 24.44
C SER A 333 -24.45 3.06 24.51
#